data_AF-A0A355RX05-F1
#
_entry.id   AF-A0A355RX05-F1
#
_cell.length_a   1.000
_cell.length_b   1.000
_cell.length_c   1.000
_cell.angle_alpha   90.00
_cell.angle_beta   90.00
_cell.angle_gamma   90.00
#
_symmetry.space_group_name_H-M   'P 1'
#
loop_
_entity.id
_entity.type
_entity.pdbx_description
1 polymer ?
#
loop_
_entity_poly.entity_id
_entity_poly.type
_entity_poly.pdbx_seq_one_letter_code
_entity_poly.pdbx_strand_id
1 'polypeptide(L)'
;MKKWILSHKKSAVAVACVLAALIIALGIFFYQKNSASASHTADAAASTEQKEIDAWGEVKYTHMEDISIDFPSTVTDVLVKEGDRVTLGQPLITLDISEYNGNIKKLKQQLAANQAALPTATQDVS
;
A
#
# COMPACT_ATOMS: atom_id res chain seq x y z
N MET A 1 -34.82 -34.19 -100.66
CA MET A 1 -34.71 -32.96 -101.48
C MET A 1 -34.55 -31.77 -100.53
N LYS A 2 -33.49 -30.94 -100.72
CA LYS A 2 -33.21 -29.57 -100.19
C LYS A 2 -33.21 -29.38 -98.65
N LYS A 3 -32.06 -29.30 -97.95
CA LYS A 3 -31.04 -28.21 -97.80
C LYS A 3 -31.60 -26.84 -97.38
N TRP A 4 -31.01 -26.33 -96.29
CA TRP A 4 -30.56 -24.94 -96.06
C TRP A 4 -31.46 -24.03 -95.19
N ILE A 5 -30.80 -23.27 -94.29
CA ILE A 5 -31.26 -22.21 -93.37
C ILE A 5 -31.74 -22.66 -91.97
N LEU A 6 -30.86 -22.51 -90.95
CA LEU A 6 -31.14 -21.90 -89.63
C LEU A 6 -29.90 -22.00 -88.69
N SER A 7 -28.85 -21.22 -88.93
CA SER A 7 -27.62 -21.20 -88.09
C SER A 7 -27.48 -19.99 -87.15
N HIS A 8 -28.41 -19.03 -87.10
CA HIS A 8 -28.21 -17.77 -86.32
C HIS A 8 -28.84 -17.71 -84.91
N LYS A 9 -29.64 -18.68 -84.47
CA LYS A 9 -30.27 -18.65 -83.12
C LYS A 9 -29.35 -19.14 -81.98
N LYS A 10 -28.31 -19.91 -82.29
CA LYS A 10 -27.39 -20.50 -81.29
C LYS A 10 -26.28 -19.53 -80.86
N SER A 11 -25.84 -18.65 -81.76
CA SER A 11 -24.85 -17.60 -81.47
C SER A 11 -25.42 -16.49 -80.58
N ALA A 12 -26.70 -16.15 -80.72
CA ALA A 12 -27.37 -15.15 -79.88
C ALA A 12 -27.53 -15.63 -78.43
N VAL A 13 -27.83 -16.93 -78.23
CA VAL A 13 -27.90 -17.54 -76.89
C VAL A 13 -26.51 -17.66 -76.25
N ALA A 14 -25.48 -17.98 -77.02
CA ALA A 14 -24.10 -18.04 -76.52
C ALA A 14 -23.61 -16.66 -76.04
N VAL A 15 -23.92 -15.58 -76.77
CA VAL A 15 -23.55 -14.21 -76.37
C VAL A 15 -24.30 -13.76 -75.12
N ALA A 16 -25.59 -14.09 -74.99
CA ALA A 16 -26.37 -13.77 -73.80
C ALA A 16 -25.87 -14.52 -72.55
N CYS A 17 -25.47 -15.79 -72.68
CA CYS A 17 -24.88 -16.55 -71.57
C CYS A 17 -23.51 -16.00 -71.12
N VAL A 18 -22.67 -15.55 -72.07
CA VAL A 18 -21.37 -14.93 -71.74
C VAL A 18 -21.56 -13.59 -71.03
N LEU A 19 -22.53 -12.78 -71.46
CA LEU A 19 -22.89 -11.53 -70.79
C LEU A 19 -23.44 -11.75 -69.37
N ALA A 20 -24.31 -12.74 -69.19
CA ALA A 20 -24.82 -13.09 -67.86
C ALA A 20 -23.70 -13.59 -66.92
N ALA A 21 -22.78 -14.42 -67.43
CA ALA A 21 -21.63 -14.89 -66.66
C ALA A 21 -20.69 -13.75 -66.24
N LEU A 22 -20.47 -12.76 -67.11
CA LEU A 22 -19.67 -11.58 -66.81
C LEU A 22 -20.29 -10.71 -65.70
N ILE A 23 -21.62 -10.53 -65.71
CA ILE A 23 -22.32 -9.76 -64.67
C ILE A 23 -22.23 -10.46 -63.31
N ILE A 24 -22.35 -11.78 -63.28
CA ILE A 24 -22.23 -12.59 -62.05
C ILE A 24 -20.79 -12.52 -61.52
N ALA A 25 -19.79 -12.64 -62.38
CA ALA A 25 -18.38 -12.54 -61.99
C ALA A 25 -18.04 -11.15 -61.42
N LEU A 26 -18.54 -10.08 -62.04
CA LEU A 26 -18.39 -8.70 -61.54
C LEU A 26 -19.10 -8.49 -60.20
N GLY A 27 -20.30 -9.06 -60.02
CA GLY A 27 -21.04 -9.00 -58.75
C GLY A 27 -20.29 -9.68 -57.60
N ILE A 28 -19.72 -10.86 -57.83
CA ILE A 28 -18.92 -11.60 -56.84
C ILE A 28 -17.64 -10.84 -56.49
N PHE A 29 -16.96 -10.28 -57.50
CA PHE A 29 -15.74 -9.50 -57.29
C PHE A 29 -15.99 -8.22 -56.48
N PHE A 30 -17.12 -7.55 -56.71
CA PHE A 30 -17.52 -6.37 -55.95
C PHE A 30 -17.91 -6.70 -54.50
N TYR A 31 -18.54 -7.86 -54.28
CA TYR A 31 -18.85 -8.37 -52.94
C TYR A 31 -17.59 -8.73 -52.15
N GLN A 32 -16.63 -9.45 -52.74
CA GLN A 32 -15.35 -9.75 -52.08
C GLN A 32 -14.56 -8.49 -51.72
N LYS A 33 -14.56 -7.47 -52.60
CA LYS A 33 -13.86 -6.21 -52.32
C LYS A 33 -14.51 -5.40 -51.19
N ASN A 34 -15.82 -5.57 -50.96
CA ASN A 34 -16.55 -4.93 -49.86
C ASN A 34 -16.51 -5.74 -48.54
N SER A 35 -16.24 -7.05 -48.60
CA SER A 35 -16.14 -7.91 -47.42
C SER A 35 -14.74 -7.97 -46.77
N ALA A 36 -13.77 -7.20 -47.27
CA ALA A 36 -12.41 -7.14 -46.74
C ALA A 36 -12.19 -6.07 -45.64
N SER A 37 -13.26 -5.55 -45.05
CA SER A 37 -13.20 -4.65 -43.88
C SER A 37 -14.08 -5.18 -42.76
N ALA A 38 -13.52 -6.05 -41.91
CA ALA A 38 -13.79 -6.15 -40.47
C ALA A 38 -13.18 -7.44 -39.91
N SER A 39 -11.86 -7.55 -39.91
CA SER A 39 -11.18 -8.37 -38.91
C SER A 39 -10.17 -7.48 -38.20
N HIS A 40 -10.68 -6.58 -37.36
CA HIS A 40 -9.90 -6.07 -36.26
C HIS A 40 -9.79 -7.21 -35.24
N THR A 41 -8.81 -8.09 -35.44
CA THR A 41 -8.26 -8.87 -34.34
C THR A 41 -7.56 -7.84 -33.44
N ALA A 42 -8.31 -7.30 -32.48
CA ALA A 42 -7.71 -6.61 -31.37
C ALA A 42 -6.90 -7.67 -30.61
N ASP A 43 -5.58 -7.57 -30.68
CA ASP A 43 -4.71 -8.20 -29.71
C ASP A 43 -5.21 -7.78 -28.33
N ALA A 44 -5.88 -8.71 -27.64
CA ALA A 44 -6.16 -8.59 -26.23
C ALA A 44 -4.83 -8.70 -25.52
N ALA A 45 -4.07 -7.60 -25.49
CA ALA A 45 -3.03 -7.40 -24.52
C ALA A 45 -3.70 -7.60 -23.16
N ALA A 46 -3.30 -8.64 -22.43
CA ALA A 46 -3.74 -8.89 -21.08
C ALA A 46 -3.30 -7.69 -20.22
N SER A 47 -4.16 -6.68 -20.14
CA SER A 47 -4.05 -5.61 -19.19
C SER A 47 -4.38 -6.21 -17.83
N THR A 48 -3.35 -6.57 -17.08
CA THR A 48 -3.48 -6.78 -15.64
C THR A 48 -3.98 -5.47 -15.05
N GLU A 49 -5.29 -5.35 -14.87
CA GLU A 49 -5.90 -4.24 -14.14
C GLU A 49 -5.39 -4.27 -12.70
N GLN A 50 -4.41 -3.42 -12.38
CA GLN A 50 -4.02 -3.17 -11.00
C GLN A 50 -5.17 -2.41 -10.33
N LYS A 51 -6.02 -3.15 -9.62
CA LYS A 51 -7.06 -2.59 -8.76
C LYS A 51 -6.38 -1.95 -7.55
N GLU A 52 -6.18 -0.64 -7.61
CA GLU A 52 -5.71 0.16 -6.48
C GLU A 52 -6.89 0.44 -5.54
N ILE A 53 -6.64 0.35 -4.22
CA ILE A 53 -7.63 0.64 -3.19
C ILE A 53 -7.14 1.88 -2.45
N ASP A 54 -7.85 2.99 -2.62
CA ASP A 54 -7.61 4.21 -1.86
C ASP A 54 -8.29 4.11 -0.49
N ALA A 55 -7.49 4.13 0.56
CA ALA A 55 -7.95 4.13 1.95
C ALA A 55 -7.43 5.37 2.68
N TRP A 56 -8.27 5.93 3.52
CA TRP A 56 -7.96 7.10 4.34
C TRP A 56 -8.08 6.73 5.81
N GLY A 57 -7.29 7.39 6.65
CA GLY A 57 -7.30 7.20 8.08
C GLY A 57 -6.60 8.34 8.79
N GLU A 58 -6.80 8.40 10.10
CA GLU A 58 -6.11 9.36 10.95
C GLU A 58 -4.82 8.73 11.47
N VAL A 59 -3.70 9.46 11.37
CA VAL A 59 -2.45 9.05 12.00
C VAL A 59 -2.48 9.44 13.47
N LYS A 60 -2.36 8.44 14.34
CA LYS A 60 -2.22 8.62 15.79
C LYS A 60 -0.78 8.36 16.22
N TYR A 61 -0.39 8.92 17.36
CA TYR A 61 0.88 8.61 18.01
C TYR A 61 0.86 7.15 18.48
N THR A 62 1.98 6.45 18.33
CA THR A 62 2.13 5.09 18.88
C THR A 62 2.16 5.13 20.41
N HIS A 63 2.88 6.11 20.97
CA HIS A 63 3.03 6.35 22.40
C HIS A 63 3.07 7.86 22.64
N MET A 64 2.50 8.29 23.76
CA MET A 64 2.57 9.65 24.27
C MET A 64 2.83 9.54 25.76
N GLU A 65 3.89 10.18 26.23
CA GLU A 65 4.37 10.04 27.60
C GLU A 65 4.60 11.43 28.18
N ASP A 66 4.08 11.64 29.39
CA ASP A 66 4.32 12.85 30.18
C ASP A 66 5.32 12.54 31.29
N ILE A 67 6.40 13.29 31.34
CA ILE A 67 7.44 13.12 32.37
C ILE A 67 7.08 14.00 33.56
N SER A 68 6.87 13.37 34.72
CA SER A 68 6.60 14.05 35.99
C SER A 68 7.57 13.57 37.07
N ILE A 69 7.97 14.49 37.94
CA ILE A 69 8.88 14.20 39.06
C ILE A 69 8.02 14.11 40.32
N ASP A 70 8.06 12.98 41.01
CA ASP A 70 7.21 12.63 42.16
C ASP A 70 7.80 13.01 43.53
N PHE A 71 8.95 13.68 43.54
CA PHE A 71 9.59 14.21 44.75
C PHE A 71 10.05 15.66 44.56
N PRO A 72 10.13 16.45 45.64
CA PRO A 72 10.68 17.80 45.58
C PRO A 72 12.13 17.77 45.07
N SER A 73 12.37 18.44 43.95
CA SER A 73 13.71 18.61 43.38
C SER A 73 13.78 19.89 42.54
N THR A 74 15.00 20.36 42.31
CA THR A 74 15.26 21.54 41.50
C THR A 74 15.89 21.11 40.17
N VAL A 75 15.39 21.62 39.06
CA VAL A 75 16.02 21.44 37.74
C VAL A 75 17.27 22.31 37.68
N THR A 76 18.42 21.68 37.44
CA THR A 76 19.70 22.39 37.31
C THR A 76 20.06 22.70 35.87
N ASP A 77 19.68 21.83 34.93
CA ASP A 77 19.93 22.04 33.50
C ASP A 77 18.91 21.32 32.63
N VAL A 78 18.70 21.86 31.42
CA VAL A 78 17.84 21.30 30.37
C VAL A 78 18.71 21.04 29.14
N LEU A 79 18.90 19.77 28.81
CA LEU A 79 19.91 19.30 27.86
C LEU A 79 19.38 19.17 26.42
N VAL A 80 18.09 19.38 26.23
CA VAL A 80 17.39 19.25 24.94
C VAL A 80 16.54 20.47 24.65
N LYS A 81 16.26 20.72 23.38
CA LYS A 81 15.37 21.78 22.93
C LYS A 81 14.03 21.22 22.47
N GLU A 82 13.02 22.07 22.48
CA GLU A 82 11.70 21.72 21.96
C GLU A 82 11.82 21.32 20.48
N GLY A 83 11.19 20.19 20.12
CA GLY A 83 11.24 19.62 18.78
C GLY A 83 12.42 18.68 18.51
N ASP A 84 13.35 18.52 19.45
CA ASP A 84 14.47 17.58 19.28
C ASP A 84 13.98 16.12 19.22
N ARG A 85 14.66 15.33 18.37
CA ARG A 85 14.50 13.88 18.35
C ARG A 85 15.46 13.25 19.36
N VAL A 86 14.90 12.55 20.34
CA VAL A 86 15.66 11.92 21.42
C VAL A 86 15.66 10.40 21.29
N THR A 87 16.70 9.78 21.85
CA THR A 87 16.85 8.32 21.86
C THR A 87 16.63 7.76 23.27
N LEU A 88 16.34 6.47 23.37
CA LEU A 88 16.16 5.82 24.66
C LEU A 88 17.43 5.94 25.52
N GLY A 89 17.28 6.38 26.77
CA GLY A 89 18.38 6.58 27.70
C GLY A 89 19.14 7.90 27.53
N GLN A 90 18.76 8.73 26.57
CA GLN A 90 19.33 10.07 26.42
C GLN A 90 18.91 10.97 27.60
N PRO A 91 19.85 11.60 28.33
CA PRO A 91 19.52 12.57 29.36
C PRO A 91 18.78 13.79 28.77
N LEU A 92 17.65 14.14 29.37
CA LEU A 92 16.83 15.30 28.95
C LEU A 92 17.02 16.50 29.89
N ILE A 93 17.08 16.22 31.20
CA ILE A 93 17.23 17.21 32.26
C ILE A 93 18.23 16.72 33.30
N THR A 94 18.83 17.65 34.03
CA THR A 94 19.61 17.36 35.23
C THR A 94 18.87 17.92 36.45
N LEU A 95 18.83 17.13 37.53
CA LEU A 95 18.15 17.47 38.77
C LEU A 95 19.16 17.55 39.92
N ASP A 96 18.95 18.49 40.84
CA ASP A 96 19.60 18.44 42.15
C ASP A 96 18.87 17.42 43.05
N ILE A 97 19.57 16.32 43.34
CA ILE A 97 19.08 15.20 44.14
C ILE A 97 19.75 15.13 45.53
N SER A 98 20.41 16.21 45.96
CA SER A 98 21.16 16.23 47.22
C SER A 98 20.28 15.94 48.44
N GLU A 99 19.10 16.55 48.51
CA GLU A 99 18.13 16.33 49.59
C GLU A 99 17.63 14.87 49.62
N TYR A 100 17.27 14.34 48.44
CA TYR A 100 16.81 12.96 48.30
C TYR A 100 17.89 11.95 48.77
N ASN A 101 19.14 12.18 48.39
CA ASN A 101 20.28 11.37 48.84
C ASN A 101 20.50 11.49 50.37
N GLY A 102 20.31 12.68 50.93
CA GLY A 102 20.33 12.89 52.38
C GLY A 102 19.28 12.04 53.10
N ASN A 103 18.06 12.02 52.57
CA ASN A 103 16.96 11.20 53.10
C ASN A 103 17.27 9.70 53.00
N ILE A 104 17.79 9.22 51.87
CA ILE A 104 18.23 7.81 51.73
C ILE A 104 19.28 7.46 52.79
N LYS A 105 20.27 8.34 53.00
CA LYS A 105 21.32 8.10 54.01
C LYS A 105 20.73 8.00 55.42
N LYS A 106 19.83 8.91 55.77
CA LYS A 106 19.14 8.90 57.07
C LYS A 106 18.34 7.60 57.26
N LEU A 107 17.54 7.20 56.27
CA LEU A 107 16.74 5.98 56.34
C LEU A 107 17.62 4.72 56.49
N LYS A 108 18.75 4.65 55.78
CA LYS A 108 19.71 3.54 55.91
C LYS A 108 20.31 3.47 57.33
N GLN A 109 20.64 4.62 57.92
CA GLN A 109 21.16 4.68 59.30
C GLN A 109 20.09 4.23 60.31
N GLN A 110 18.84 4.67 60.13
CA GLN A 110 17.72 4.24 60.98
C GLN A 110 17.46 2.74 60.85
N LEU A 111 17.49 2.19 59.63
CA LEU A 111 17.36 0.77 59.38
C LEU A 111 18.45 -0.02 60.12
N ALA A 112 19.71 0.40 60.00
CA ALA A 112 20.83 -0.26 60.67
C ALA A 112 20.70 -0.20 62.20
N ALA A 113 20.30 0.95 62.76
CA ALA A 113 20.07 1.08 64.20
C ALA A 113 18.93 0.17 64.69
N ASN A 114 17.82 0.11 63.96
CA ASN A 114 16.69 -0.77 64.27
C ASN A 114 17.09 -2.24 64.21
N GLN A 115 17.85 -2.65 63.19
CA GLN A 115 18.36 -4.01 63.04
C GLN A 115 19.29 -4.40 64.21
N ALA A 116 20.16 -3.50 64.64
CA ALA A 116 21.06 -3.72 65.77
C ALA A 116 20.32 -3.81 67.12
N ALA A 117 19.13 -3.22 67.24
CA ALA A 117 18.31 -3.27 68.46
C ALA A 117 17.43 -4.52 68.58
N LEU A 118 17.26 -5.30 67.49
CA LEU A 118 16.44 -6.52 67.48
C LEU A 118 16.86 -7.57 68.54
N PRO A 119 18.15 -7.86 68.77
CA PRO A 119 18.57 -8.85 69.76
C PRO A 119 18.21 -8.45 71.19
N THR A 120 18.34 -7.16 71.52
CA THR A 120 17.96 -6.63 72.84
C THR A 120 16.46 -6.74 73.05
N ALA A 121 15.68 -6.34 72.05
CA ALA A 121 14.21 -6.39 72.11
C ALA A 121 13.65 -7.83 72.19
N THR A 122 14.38 -8.84 71.68
CA THR A 122 13.98 -10.25 71.81
C THR A 122 14.35 -10.85 73.17
N GLN A 123 15.35 -10.32 73.87
CA GLN A 123 15.68 -10.76 75.23
C GLN A 123 14.72 -10.20 76.28
N ASP A 124 14.20 -8.98 76.11
CA ASP A 124 13.25 -8.37 77.06
C ASP A 124 11.87 -9.08 77.09
N VAL A 125 11.55 -9.90 76.10
CA VAL A 125 10.27 -10.63 75.98
C VAL A 125 10.35 -12.13 76.30
N SER A 126 11.53 -12.64 76.69
CA SER A 126 11.74 -14.03 77.13
C SER A 126 11.87 -14.12 78.65
#